data_AF-M3ISU2-F1
#
_entry.id   AF-M3ISU2-F1
#
_cell.length_a   1.000
_cell.length_b   1.000
_cell.length_c   1.000
_cell.angle_alpha   90.00
_cell.angle_beta   90.00
_cell.angle_gamma   90.00
#
_symmetry.space_group_name_H-M   'P 1'
#
loop_
_entity.id
_entity.type
_entity.pdbx_description
1 polymer ?
#
loop_
_entity_poly.entity_id
_entity_poly.type
_entity_poly.pdbx_seq_one_letter_code
_entity_poly.pdbx_strand_id
1 'polypeptide(L)'
;RLISLGYTSDNYFEYDLKSQTIVKLQNKIVRTNCMDCLDRTNVVQSTIGRWVLQNQLTQTNYLSQTSTIPFEKIDYKFNLFFQNFWADNADAVSCAYSGTGALKTDFTRLGKRTYKGNLDDLLNSITRYYKNNLTDGFRQDSYDLFLGKFKPFQSSITSPFIDRRPPFIQLLPYLIGTSLLIMLAVLSYPKGSIFDYKNLTIVGICLLFTIRNLLYINTHGYQFVDWPRLVSLDFLKKEDVVDSKTGKIVGVNFDETDNFKVFNKKKN
;
A
#
# COMPACT_ATOMS: atom_id res chain seq x y z
N ARG A 1 -16.18 5.29 22.11
CA ARG A 1 -14.86 5.04 22.72
C ARG A 1 -14.02 6.31 22.92
N LEU A 2 -13.87 7.20 21.93
CA LEU A 2 -13.15 8.47 22.15
C LEU A 2 -13.82 9.36 23.22
N ILE A 3 -15.16 9.50 23.14
CA ILE A 3 -15.95 10.25 24.13
C ILE A 3 -15.81 9.67 25.54
N SER A 4 -15.84 8.34 25.68
CA SER A 4 -15.65 7.68 26.98
C SER A 4 -14.23 7.82 27.54
N LEU A 5 -13.25 8.14 26.69
CA LEU A 5 -11.87 8.49 27.10
C LEU A 5 -11.71 10.01 27.33
N GLY A 6 -12.82 10.76 27.34
CA GLY A 6 -12.84 12.20 27.57
C GLY A 6 -12.41 13.04 26.37
N TYR A 7 -12.40 12.50 25.15
CA TYR A 7 -12.21 13.31 23.93
C TYR A 7 -13.55 13.88 23.47
N THR A 8 -13.63 15.20 23.42
CA THR A 8 -14.85 15.98 23.18
C THR A 8 -14.68 16.91 21.97
N SER A 9 -15.78 17.36 21.36
CA SER A 9 -15.76 18.16 20.12
C SER A 9 -15.33 19.62 20.33
N ASP A 10 -15.17 20.06 21.57
CA ASP A 10 -14.68 21.38 21.99
C ASP A 10 -13.15 21.45 22.11
N ASN A 11 -12.45 20.33 21.94
CA ASN A 11 -10.99 20.27 21.97
C ASN A 11 -10.37 20.72 20.63
N TYR A 12 -10.29 22.03 20.42
CA TYR A 12 -9.62 22.68 19.30
C TYR A 12 -9.00 24.01 19.74
N PHE A 13 -8.08 24.54 18.92
CA PHE A 13 -7.48 25.85 19.14
C PHE A 13 -8.41 26.97 18.68
N GLU A 14 -8.61 27.99 19.50
CA GLU A 14 -9.43 29.16 19.19
C GLU A 14 -8.72 30.44 19.62
N TYR A 15 -8.57 31.38 18.68
CA TYR A 15 -7.95 32.68 18.89
C TYR A 15 -8.89 33.78 18.43
N ASP A 16 -9.14 34.75 19.31
CA ASP A 16 -9.95 35.91 18.97
C ASP A 16 -9.06 37.03 18.43
N LEU A 17 -9.24 37.37 17.16
CA LEU A 17 -8.50 38.41 16.47
C LEU A 17 -8.82 39.82 17.02
N LYS A 18 -10.03 40.04 17.57
CA LYS A 18 -10.44 41.36 18.08
C LYS A 18 -9.81 41.67 19.43
N SER A 19 -9.91 40.73 20.36
CA SER A 19 -9.28 40.87 21.68
C SER A 19 -7.79 40.53 21.68
N GLN A 20 -7.29 39.91 20.60
CA GLN A 20 -5.92 39.39 20.51
C GLN A 20 -5.58 38.39 21.63
N THR A 21 -6.56 37.57 22.01
CA THR A 21 -6.40 36.60 23.09
C THR A 21 -6.66 35.18 22.62
N ILE A 22 -5.98 34.23 23.27
CA ILE A 22 -6.24 32.80 23.11
C ILE A 22 -7.50 32.47 23.93
N VAL A 23 -8.54 32.00 23.25
CA VAL A 23 -9.81 31.61 23.88
C VAL A 23 -9.75 30.15 24.33
N LYS A 24 -9.18 29.27 23.49
CA LYS A 24 -9.05 27.83 23.77
C LYS A 24 -7.73 27.27 23.24
N LEU A 25 -7.19 26.31 23.97
CA LEU A 25 -6.05 25.50 23.56
C LEU A 25 -6.48 24.04 23.34
N GLN A 26 -6.00 23.44 22.26
CA GLN A 26 -6.15 22.01 22.04
C GLN A 26 -5.18 21.25 22.95
N ASN A 27 -5.70 20.35 23.80
CA ASN A 27 -4.90 19.58 24.76
C ASN A 27 -4.91 18.06 24.52
N LYS A 28 -5.77 17.57 23.63
CA LYS A 28 -5.83 16.15 23.25
C LYS A 28 -5.68 15.98 21.74
N ILE A 29 -5.04 14.87 21.35
CA ILE A 29 -4.80 14.52 19.94
C ILE A 29 -5.23 13.07 19.71
N VAL A 30 -5.87 12.81 18.57
CA VAL A 30 -6.20 11.46 18.12
C VAL A 30 -5.16 11.01 17.11
N ARG A 31 -4.32 10.07 17.49
CA ARG A 31 -3.38 9.41 16.57
C ARG A 31 -4.03 8.19 15.95
N THR A 32 -4.07 8.15 14.62
CA THR A 32 -4.58 7.01 13.85
C THR A 32 -3.42 6.30 13.17
N ASN A 33 -3.30 4.99 13.37
CA ASN A 33 -2.35 4.15 12.64
C ASN A 33 -3.13 3.14 11.78
N CYS A 34 -2.64 2.85 10.58
CA CYS A 34 -3.14 1.78 9.74
C CYS A 34 -2.00 0.86 9.35
N MET A 35 -2.17 -0.46 9.53
CA MET A 35 -1.24 -1.46 9.00
C MET A 35 -1.39 -1.61 7.48
N ASP A 36 -2.60 -1.40 6.94
CA ASP A 36 -2.88 -1.41 5.51
C ASP A 36 -3.53 -0.11 5.09
N CYS A 37 -3.06 0.45 3.96
CA CYS A 37 -3.51 1.64 3.23
C CYS A 37 -4.12 2.81 4.04
N LEU A 38 -3.65 4.00 3.70
CA LEU A 38 -4.06 5.29 4.30
C LEU A 38 -5.59 5.55 4.28
N ASP A 39 -6.33 4.83 3.45
CA ASP A 39 -7.74 5.05 3.16
C ASP A 39 -8.63 4.96 4.42
N ARG A 40 -8.39 3.97 5.31
CA ARG A 40 -9.17 3.83 6.56
C ARG A 40 -8.88 4.96 7.55
N THR A 41 -7.63 5.41 7.62
CA THR A 41 -7.25 6.50 8.53
C THR A 41 -7.83 7.85 8.06
N ASN A 42 -7.86 8.12 6.76
CA ASN A 42 -8.43 9.36 6.23
C ASN A 42 -9.94 9.46 6.49
N VAL A 43 -10.68 8.36 6.36
CA VAL A 43 -12.12 8.32 6.71
C VAL A 43 -12.34 8.63 8.20
N VAL A 44 -11.53 8.05 9.08
CA VAL A 44 -11.64 8.34 10.54
C VAL A 44 -11.30 9.80 10.84
N GLN A 45 -10.20 10.31 10.27
CA GLN A 45 -9.76 11.69 10.46
C GLN A 45 -10.79 12.69 9.93
N SER A 46 -11.32 12.49 8.72
CA SER A 46 -12.36 13.35 8.16
C SER A 46 -13.66 13.33 8.97
N THR A 47 -14.03 12.18 9.56
CA THR A 47 -15.19 12.06 10.45
C THR A 47 -14.99 12.84 11.75
N ILE A 48 -13.80 12.74 12.36
CA ILE A 48 -13.46 13.52 13.57
C ILE A 48 -13.44 15.02 13.23
N GLY A 49 -12.82 15.40 12.11
CA GLY A 49 -12.78 16.79 11.64
C GLY A 49 -14.18 17.36 11.42
N ARG A 50 -15.07 16.57 10.82
CA ARG A 50 -16.49 16.94 10.62
C ARG A 50 -17.20 17.18 11.96
N TRP A 51 -17.00 16.30 12.94
CA TRP A 51 -17.62 16.40 14.26
C TRP A 51 -17.14 17.64 15.05
N VAL A 52 -15.83 17.94 15.00
CA VAL A 52 -15.26 19.15 15.62
C VAL A 52 -15.74 20.41 14.89
N LEU A 53 -15.75 20.41 13.55
CA LEU A 53 -16.21 21.54 12.74
C LEU A 53 -17.68 21.87 12.99
N GLN A 54 -18.54 20.86 13.13
CA GLN A 54 -19.94 21.06 13.50
C GLN A 54 -20.05 21.86 14.80
N ASN A 55 -19.27 21.50 15.82
CA ASN A 55 -19.27 22.22 17.09
C ASN A 55 -18.75 23.65 16.92
N GLN A 56 -17.66 23.87 16.18
CA GLN A 56 -17.14 25.21 15.90
C GLN A 56 -18.17 26.13 15.25
N LEU A 57 -18.93 25.62 14.27
CA LEU A 57 -19.97 26.38 13.59
C LEU A 57 -21.17 26.70 14.51
N THR A 58 -21.49 25.80 15.43
CA THR A 58 -22.52 26.03 16.45
C THR A 58 -22.07 27.05 17.50
N GLN A 59 -20.82 26.99 17.97
CA GLN A 59 -20.29 27.92 18.98
C GLN A 59 -20.13 29.35 18.46
N THR A 60 -19.87 29.50 17.15
CA THR A 60 -19.74 30.83 16.50
C THR A 60 -21.09 31.42 16.07
N ASN A 61 -22.22 30.77 16.43
CA ASN A 61 -23.57 31.13 16.00
C ASN A 61 -23.77 31.16 14.47
N TYR A 62 -22.88 30.54 13.69
CA TYR A 62 -23.09 30.34 12.26
C TYR A 62 -24.21 29.33 12.01
N LEU A 63 -24.29 28.31 12.87
CA LEU A 63 -25.42 27.38 12.94
C LEU A 63 -26.20 27.64 14.22
N SER A 64 -27.53 27.51 14.15
CA SER A 64 -28.37 27.66 15.33
C SER A 64 -28.01 26.61 16.39
N GLN A 65 -27.84 27.06 17.64
CA GLN A 65 -27.58 26.20 18.77
C GLN A 65 -28.75 25.25 19.09
N THR A 66 -29.96 25.59 18.61
CA THR A 66 -31.16 24.77 18.72
C THR A 66 -31.33 23.77 17.57
N SER A 67 -30.61 23.93 16.46
CA SER A 67 -30.70 22.99 15.34
C SER A 67 -29.74 21.82 15.58
N THR A 68 -30.30 20.64 15.84
CA THR A 68 -29.57 19.35 15.81
C THR A 68 -29.22 18.87 14.40
N ILE A 69 -29.53 19.68 13.38
CA ILE A 69 -29.32 19.35 11.97
C ILE A 69 -27.82 19.49 11.65
N PRO A 70 -27.17 18.44 11.14
CA PRO A 70 -25.78 18.52 10.68
C PRO A 70 -25.59 19.55 9.57
N PHE A 71 -24.45 20.27 9.58
CA PHE A 71 -24.10 21.28 8.58
C PHE A 71 -24.16 20.75 7.15
N GLU A 72 -23.90 19.44 6.98
CA GLU A 72 -23.92 18.76 5.70
C GLU A 72 -25.30 18.75 5.01
N LYS A 73 -26.37 18.84 5.80
CA LYS A 73 -27.75 18.91 5.31
C LYS A 73 -28.24 20.35 5.11
N ILE A 74 -27.59 21.30 5.78
CA ILE A 74 -27.93 22.73 5.73
C ILE A 74 -27.31 23.36 4.49
N ASP A 75 -26.01 23.13 4.25
CA ASP A 75 -25.30 23.62 3.09
C ASP A 75 -24.62 22.47 2.32
N TYR A 76 -25.32 22.03 1.28
CA TYR A 76 -24.82 20.99 0.38
C TYR A 76 -23.54 21.40 -0.37
N LYS A 77 -23.39 22.68 -0.73
CA LYS A 77 -22.20 23.15 -1.46
C LYS A 77 -20.97 23.12 -0.56
N PHE A 78 -21.12 23.59 0.69
CA PHE A 78 -20.06 23.52 1.68
C PHE A 78 -19.69 22.07 2.02
N ASN A 79 -20.68 21.18 2.13
CA ASN A 79 -20.41 19.76 2.34
C ASN A 79 -19.59 19.15 1.19
N LEU A 80 -19.95 19.46 -0.05
CA LEU A 80 -19.22 18.97 -1.22
C LEU A 80 -17.78 19.51 -1.25
N PHE A 81 -17.57 20.76 -0.86
CA PHE A 81 -16.23 21.33 -0.69
C PHE A 81 -15.43 20.57 0.37
N PHE A 82 -16.01 20.34 1.56
CA PHE A 82 -15.35 19.56 2.62
C PHE A 82 -14.98 18.14 2.16
N GLN A 83 -15.90 17.47 1.47
CA GLN A 83 -15.68 16.13 0.92
C GLN A 83 -14.54 16.09 -0.09
N ASN A 84 -14.51 17.05 -1.02
CA ASN A 84 -13.43 17.16 -2.00
C ASN A 84 -12.08 17.49 -1.35
N PHE A 85 -12.05 18.40 -0.39
CA PHE A 85 -10.82 18.73 0.34
C PHE A 85 -10.20 17.50 1.02
N TRP A 86 -11.02 16.69 1.70
CA TRP A 86 -10.55 15.46 2.34
C TRP A 86 -10.18 14.35 1.36
N ALA A 87 -10.79 14.33 0.17
CA ALA A 87 -10.39 13.41 -0.89
C ALA A 87 -9.04 13.80 -1.49
N ASP A 88 -8.83 15.09 -1.78
CA ASP A 88 -7.57 15.60 -2.32
C ASP A 88 -6.41 15.43 -1.31
N ASN A 89 -6.67 15.65 -0.02
CA ASN A 89 -5.72 15.34 1.04
C ASN A 89 -5.35 13.84 1.06
N ALA A 90 -6.34 12.94 0.93
CA ALA A 90 -6.10 11.51 0.87
C ALA A 90 -5.22 11.13 -0.33
N ASP A 91 -5.54 11.68 -1.50
CA ASP A 91 -4.80 11.45 -2.74
C ASP A 91 -3.35 11.91 -2.63
N ALA A 92 -3.11 13.12 -2.13
CA ALA A 92 -1.76 13.66 -1.96
C ALA A 92 -0.90 12.81 -1.00
N VAL A 93 -1.44 12.45 0.17
CA VAL A 93 -0.70 11.66 1.16
C VAL A 93 -0.55 10.20 0.68
N SER A 94 -1.54 9.64 -0.03
CA SER A 94 -1.44 8.31 -0.62
C SER A 94 -0.35 8.25 -1.69
N CYS A 95 -0.20 9.28 -2.52
CA CYS A 95 0.88 9.37 -3.50
C CYS A 95 2.24 9.36 -2.81
N ALA A 96 2.40 10.09 -1.71
CA ALA A 96 3.64 10.09 -0.94
C ALA A 96 3.93 8.72 -0.29
N TYR A 97 2.90 8.01 0.21
CA TYR A 97 3.08 6.76 0.93
C TYR A 97 3.16 5.54 0.00
N SER A 98 2.17 5.34 -0.87
CA SER A 98 2.03 4.15 -1.71
C SER A 98 2.41 4.37 -3.17
N GLY A 99 2.76 5.60 -3.55
CA GLY A 99 3.03 5.96 -4.95
C GLY A 99 1.80 5.98 -5.85
N THR A 100 0.59 5.86 -5.31
CA THR A 100 -0.67 5.89 -6.07
C THR A 100 -1.68 6.82 -5.41
N GLY A 101 -2.74 7.20 -6.11
CA GLY A 101 -3.90 7.85 -5.49
C GLY A 101 -4.52 7.02 -4.36
N ALA A 102 -5.36 7.65 -3.56
CA ALA A 102 -6.08 6.97 -2.49
C ALA A 102 -7.09 5.99 -3.08
N LEU A 103 -7.39 4.91 -2.34
CA LEU A 103 -8.56 4.10 -2.67
C LEU A 103 -9.78 4.74 -2.03
N LYS A 104 -10.96 4.47 -2.60
CA LYS A 104 -12.24 4.94 -2.07
C LYS A 104 -12.40 6.46 -2.08
N THR A 105 -11.70 7.14 -2.97
CA THR A 105 -11.86 8.57 -3.23
C THR A 105 -13.30 8.91 -3.60
N ASP A 106 -13.99 8.02 -4.33
CA ASP A 106 -15.40 8.17 -4.67
C ASP A 106 -16.33 8.18 -3.44
N PHE A 107 -16.05 7.35 -2.44
CA PHE A 107 -16.79 7.35 -1.19
C PHE A 107 -16.57 8.65 -0.41
N THR A 108 -15.34 9.16 -0.37
CA THR A 108 -15.06 10.46 0.28
C THR A 108 -15.69 11.63 -0.47
N ARG A 109 -15.70 11.60 -1.81
CA ARG A 109 -16.22 12.70 -2.66
C ARG A 109 -17.73 12.71 -2.81
N LEU A 110 -18.37 11.55 -2.87
CA LEU A 110 -19.79 11.41 -3.21
C LEU A 110 -20.63 10.82 -2.07
N GLY A 111 -20.01 10.36 -0.99
CA GLY A 111 -20.68 9.64 0.10
C GLY A 111 -21.21 8.26 -0.27
N LYS A 112 -20.99 7.80 -1.52
CA LYS A 112 -21.44 6.50 -2.04
C LYS A 112 -20.40 5.91 -3.00
N ARG A 113 -20.43 4.59 -3.16
CA ARG A 113 -19.58 3.86 -4.10
C ARG A 113 -20.11 3.93 -5.53
N THR A 114 -19.20 4.05 -6.48
CA THR A 114 -19.48 4.14 -7.92
C THR A 114 -18.75 3.04 -8.69
N TYR A 115 -19.31 2.60 -9.81
CA TYR A 115 -18.67 1.58 -10.67
C TYR A 115 -17.31 2.04 -11.19
N LYS A 116 -17.20 3.32 -11.59
CA LYS A 116 -15.93 3.93 -12.01
C LYS A 116 -14.91 3.92 -10.86
N GLY A 117 -15.32 4.35 -9.67
CA GLY A 117 -14.46 4.32 -8.48
C GLY A 117 -13.98 2.92 -8.11
N ASN A 118 -14.81 1.88 -8.30
CA ASN A 118 -14.39 0.50 -8.10
C ASN A 118 -13.33 0.04 -9.12
N LEU A 119 -13.40 0.49 -10.38
CA LEU A 119 -12.38 0.18 -11.39
C LEU A 119 -11.06 0.91 -11.10
N ASP A 120 -11.15 2.19 -10.74
CA ASP A 120 -9.98 2.99 -10.34
C ASP A 120 -9.30 2.37 -9.10
N ASP A 121 -10.09 1.91 -8.12
CA ASP A 121 -9.61 1.18 -6.94
C ASP A 121 -8.88 -0.12 -7.33
N LEU A 122 -9.38 -0.86 -8.33
CA LEU A 122 -8.74 -2.08 -8.81
C LEU A 122 -7.36 -1.78 -9.43
N LEU A 123 -7.28 -0.78 -10.31
CA LEU A 123 -6.03 -0.36 -10.95
C LEU A 123 -5.00 0.13 -9.93
N ASN A 124 -5.45 0.94 -8.96
CA ASN A 124 -4.61 1.40 -7.86
C ASN A 124 -4.13 0.22 -6.99
N SER A 125 -4.99 -0.77 -6.72
CA SER A 125 -4.61 -1.95 -5.93
C SER A 125 -3.55 -2.80 -6.62
N ILE A 126 -3.68 -3.04 -7.93
CA ILE A 126 -2.66 -3.74 -8.73
C ILE A 126 -1.34 -2.96 -8.72
N THR A 127 -1.42 -1.64 -8.91
CA THR A 127 -0.23 -0.77 -8.90
C THR A 127 0.47 -0.77 -7.54
N ARG A 128 -0.29 -0.70 -6.44
CA ARG A 128 0.24 -0.80 -5.07
C ARG A 128 0.88 -2.16 -4.82
N TYR A 129 0.24 -3.25 -5.26
CA TYR A 129 0.82 -4.60 -5.15
C TYR A 129 2.18 -4.68 -5.86
N TYR A 130 2.26 -4.15 -7.09
CA TYR A 130 3.53 -4.09 -7.82
C TYR A 130 4.58 -3.25 -7.08
N LYS A 131 4.23 -2.01 -6.70
CA LYS A 131 5.18 -1.09 -6.04
C LYS A 131 5.72 -1.64 -4.72
N ASN A 132 4.81 -2.14 -3.87
CA ASN A 132 5.16 -2.65 -2.56
C ASN A 132 6.04 -3.91 -2.63
N ASN A 133 5.82 -4.78 -3.61
CA ASN A 133 6.60 -6.02 -3.70
C ASN A 133 7.86 -5.89 -4.54
N LEU A 134 7.92 -5.01 -5.54
CA LEU A 134 9.00 -5.01 -6.53
C LEU A 134 9.85 -3.74 -6.56
N THR A 135 9.45 -2.67 -5.87
CA THR A 135 10.19 -1.40 -5.86
C THR A 135 10.46 -0.84 -4.47
N ASP A 136 9.83 -1.41 -3.43
CA ASP A 136 9.88 -0.86 -2.08
C ASP A 136 11.24 -1.10 -1.40
N GLY A 137 11.91 -2.22 -1.66
CA GLY A 137 13.23 -2.50 -1.10
C GLY A 137 14.25 -1.42 -1.42
N PHE A 138 14.38 -1.07 -2.70
CA PHE A 138 15.25 0.04 -3.13
C PHE A 138 14.86 1.40 -2.50
N ARG A 139 13.56 1.66 -2.35
CA ARG A 139 13.06 2.88 -1.70
C ARG A 139 13.45 2.92 -0.22
N GLN A 140 13.31 1.81 0.47
CA GLN A 140 13.70 1.67 1.88
C GLN A 140 15.22 1.83 2.07
N ASP A 141 16.02 1.23 1.19
CA ASP A 141 17.47 1.42 1.16
C ASP A 141 17.85 2.90 0.99
N SER A 142 17.12 3.63 0.14
CA SER A 142 17.33 5.07 -0.04
C SER A 142 17.06 5.86 1.25
N TYR A 143 16.01 5.51 1.99
CA TYR A 143 15.74 6.11 3.30
C TYR A 143 16.81 5.77 4.33
N ASP A 144 17.29 4.52 4.36
CA ASP A 144 18.29 4.09 5.32
C ASP A 144 19.66 4.75 5.07
N LEU A 145 20.00 5.04 3.81
CA LEU A 145 21.15 5.88 3.47
C LEU A 145 20.96 7.34 3.91
N PHE A 146 19.82 7.94 3.56
CA PHE A 146 19.53 9.34 3.86
C PHE A 146 19.51 9.62 5.37
N LEU A 147 18.94 8.69 6.16
CA LEU A 147 18.88 8.78 7.62
C LEU A 147 20.19 8.35 8.30
N GLY A 148 21.20 7.92 7.54
CA GLY A 148 22.51 7.51 8.06
C GLY A 148 22.48 6.22 8.87
N LYS A 149 21.44 5.38 8.71
CA LYS A 149 21.36 4.05 9.34
C LYS A 149 22.36 3.09 8.71
N PHE A 150 22.63 3.24 7.41
CA PHE A 150 23.70 2.53 6.72
C PHE A 150 24.79 3.52 6.29
N LYS A 151 26.06 3.19 6.57
CA LYS A 151 27.22 4.00 6.20
C LYS A 151 28.10 3.23 5.21
N PRO A 152 28.18 3.65 3.94
CA PRO A 152 29.07 3.03 2.96
C PRO A 152 30.51 2.96 3.48
N PHE A 153 31.22 1.87 3.18
CA PHE A 153 32.61 1.60 3.60
C PHE A 153 32.87 1.39 5.10
N GLN A 154 31.92 1.74 5.97
CA GLN A 154 31.99 1.42 7.40
C GLN A 154 31.15 0.19 7.74
N SER A 155 29.93 0.10 7.19
CA SER A 155 28.99 -0.98 7.47
C SER A 155 29.15 -2.20 6.55
N SER A 156 29.78 -2.04 5.38
CA SER A 156 30.07 -3.15 4.46
C SER A 156 31.29 -2.87 3.59
N ILE A 157 32.10 -3.91 3.37
CA ILE A 157 33.28 -3.90 2.49
C ILE A 157 32.90 -4.32 1.06
N THR A 158 31.83 -5.12 0.92
CA THR A 158 31.33 -5.62 -0.38
C THR A 158 30.02 -4.96 -0.77
N SER A 159 29.73 -4.85 -2.07
CA SER A 159 28.44 -4.32 -2.52
C SER A 159 27.27 -5.19 -2.01
N PRO A 160 26.31 -4.61 -1.25
CA PRO A 160 25.15 -5.34 -0.74
C PRO A 160 24.08 -5.60 -1.81
N PHE A 161 24.27 -5.06 -3.02
CA PHE A 161 23.28 -5.13 -4.10
C PHE A 161 23.39 -6.36 -4.99
N ILE A 162 24.36 -7.25 -4.74
CA ILE A 162 24.50 -8.49 -5.50
C ILE A 162 23.37 -9.45 -5.11
N ASP A 163 22.58 -9.89 -6.10
CA ASP A 163 21.55 -10.91 -5.89
C ASP A 163 22.19 -12.29 -5.72
N ARG A 164 22.03 -12.86 -4.52
CA ARG A 164 22.56 -14.17 -4.15
C ARG A 164 21.51 -15.27 -4.19
N ARG A 165 20.29 -15.00 -4.68
CA ARG A 165 19.26 -16.04 -4.85
C ARG A 165 19.72 -17.10 -5.86
N PRO A 166 19.25 -18.35 -5.76
CA PRO A 166 19.52 -19.37 -6.77
C PRO A 166 19.21 -18.89 -8.20
N PRO A 167 20.03 -19.24 -9.22
CA PRO A 167 19.84 -18.77 -10.60
C PRO A 167 18.45 -19.09 -11.18
N PHE A 168 17.86 -20.23 -10.79
CA PHE A 168 16.50 -20.60 -11.21
C PHE A 168 15.46 -19.55 -10.79
N ILE A 169 15.53 -19.06 -9.55
CA ILE A 169 14.61 -18.05 -9.01
C ILE A 169 14.78 -16.73 -9.75
N GLN A 170 16.02 -16.32 -10.02
CA GLN A 170 16.32 -15.09 -10.76
C GLN A 170 15.78 -15.14 -12.20
N LEU A 171 15.89 -16.30 -12.86
CA LEU A 171 15.47 -16.48 -14.25
C LEU A 171 13.97 -16.69 -14.42
N LEU A 172 13.26 -17.15 -13.38
CA LEU A 172 11.87 -17.59 -13.49
C LEU A 172 10.91 -16.53 -14.07
N PRO A 173 10.96 -15.24 -13.67
CA PRO A 173 10.07 -14.22 -14.24
C PRO A 173 10.30 -14.03 -15.74
N TYR A 174 11.56 -14.11 -16.19
CA TYR A 174 11.91 -14.02 -17.62
C TYR A 174 11.41 -15.25 -18.39
N LEU A 175 11.49 -16.45 -17.80
CA LEU A 175 10.94 -17.66 -18.41
C LEU A 175 9.42 -17.59 -18.58
N ILE A 176 8.70 -17.08 -17.58
CA ILE A 176 7.25 -16.84 -17.70
C ILE A 176 6.97 -15.81 -18.80
N GLY A 177 7.69 -14.69 -18.82
CA GLY A 177 7.53 -13.65 -19.84
C GLY A 177 7.75 -14.16 -21.26
N THR A 178 8.81 -14.94 -21.48
CA THR A 178 9.08 -15.57 -22.80
C THR A 178 8.00 -16.58 -23.18
N SER A 179 7.50 -17.38 -22.24
CA SER A 179 6.41 -18.33 -22.50
C SER A 179 5.11 -17.62 -22.90
N LEU A 180 4.75 -16.54 -22.21
CA LEU A 180 3.59 -15.70 -22.55
C LEU A 180 3.74 -15.02 -23.91
N LEU A 181 4.94 -14.54 -24.23
CA LEU A 181 5.23 -13.93 -25.53
C LEU A 181 5.10 -14.94 -26.68
N ILE A 182 5.61 -16.16 -26.50
CA ILE A 182 5.46 -17.24 -27.47
C ILE A 182 3.97 -17.60 -27.63
N MET A 183 3.24 -17.72 -26.53
CA MET A 183 1.80 -18.00 -26.56
C MET A 183 1.03 -16.92 -27.33
N LEU A 184 1.30 -15.64 -27.05
CA LEU A 184 0.69 -14.52 -27.75
C LEU A 184 1.05 -14.52 -29.24
N ALA A 185 2.31 -14.77 -29.58
CA ALA A 185 2.76 -14.82 -30.97
C ALA A 185 2.04 -15.91 -31.78
N VAL A 186 1.82 -17.09 -31.19
CA VAL A 186 1.07 -18.19 -31.85
C VAL A 186 -0.42 -17.86 -31.98
N LEU A 187 -1.02 -17.16 -31.01
CA LEU A 187 -2.42 -16.72 -31.09
C LEU A 187 -2.65 -15.60 -32.11
N SER A 188 -1.68 -14.68 -32.26
CA SER A 188 -1.76 -13.58 -33.21
C SER A 188 -1.36 -13.99 -34.63
N TYR A 189 -0.37 -14.88 -34.77
CA TYR A 189 0.19 -15.31 -36.05
C TYR A 189 0.30 -16.85 -36.13
N PRO A 190 -0.84 -17.56 -36.11
CA PRO A 190 -0.85 -19.01 -36.24
C PRO A 190 -0.35 -19.41 -37.62
N LYS A 191 0.52 -20.43 -37.70
CA LYS A 191 0.82 -21.09 -38.97
C LYS A 191 -0.38 -21.95 -39.34
N GLY A 192 -1.20 -21.48 -40.28
CA GLY A 192 -2.45 -22.15 -40.67
C GLY A 192 -3.62 -21.79 -39.75
N SER A 193 -4.38 -22.79 -39.30
CA SER A 193 -5.50 -22.59 -38.38
C SER A 193 -5.03 -22.53 -36.93
N ILE A 194 -5.68 -21.70 -36.10
CA ILE A 194 -5.48 -21.67 -34.64
C ILE A 194 -5.76 -23.04 -34.02
N PHE A 195 -6.73 -23.77 -34.59
CA PHE A 195 -7.14 -25.10 -34.12
C PHE A 195 -6.29 -26.25 -34.67
N ASP A 196 -5.21 -25.95 -35.40
CA ASP A 196 -4.27 -27.00 -35.80
C ASP A 196 -3.58 -27.59 -34.56
N TYR A 197 -3.41 -28.92 -34.53
CA TYR A 197 -2.90 -29.64 -33.37
C TYR A 197 -1.52 -29.14 -32.93
N LYS A 198 -0.69 -28.68 -33.88
CA LYS A 198 0.64 -28.12 -33.62
C LYS A 198 0.55 -26.82 -32.82
N ASN A 199 -0.31 -25.90 -33.24
CA ASN A 199 -0.53 -24.61 -32.58
C ASN A 199 -1.16 -24.83 -31.19
N LEU A 200 -2.16 -25.71 -31.09
CA LEU A 200 -2.79 -26.07 -29.83
C LEU A 200 -1.80 -26.73 -28.85
N THR A 201 -0.89 -27.58 -29.32
CA THR A 201 0.12 -28.21 -28.47
C THR A 201 1.09 -27.18 -27.89
N ILE A 202 1.57 -26.22 -28.71
CA ILE A 202 2.48 -25.16 -28.24
C ILE A 202 1.78 -24.26 -27.22
N VAL A 203 0.55 -23.83 -27.52
CA VAL A 203 -0.25 -23.01 -26.59
C VAL A 203 -0.52 -23.77 -25.29
N GLY A 204 -0.88 -25.05 -25.37
CA GLY A 204 -1.10 -25.91 -24.21
C GLY A 204 0.15 -26.05 -23.33
N ILE A 205 1.32 -26.27 -23.91
CA ILE A 205 2.59 -26.34 -23.18
C ILE A 205 2.91 -24.99 -22.51
N CYS A 206 2.75 -23.88 -23.22
CA CYS A 206 3.01 -22.54 -22.66
C CYS A 206 2.05 -22.22 -21.51
N LEU A 207 0.78 -22.58 -21.64
CA LEU A 207 -0.23 -22.38 -20.60
C LEU A 207 0.07 -23.22 -19.36
N LEU A 208 0.38 -24.51 -19.53
CA LEU A 208 0.76 -25.41 -18.42
C LEU A 208 2.04 -24.94 -17.72
N PHE A 209 3.05 -24.54 -18.51
CA PHE A 209 4.30 -23.99 -17.97
C PHE A 209 4.04 -22.71 -17.17
N THR A 210 3.25 -21.78 -17.71
CA THR A 210 2.88 -20.53 -17.03
C THR A 210 2.14 -20.80 -15.73
N ILE A 211 1.11 -21.66 -15.75
CA ILE A 211 0.31 -21.99 -14.55
C ILE A 211 1.20 -22.62 -13.47
N ARG A 212 2.03 -23.61 -13.84
CA ARG A 212 2.93 -24.27 -12.89
C ARG A 212 3.89 -23.29 -12.21
N ASN A 213 4.48 -22.38 -12.99
CA ASN A 213 5.44 -21.41 -12.44
C ASN A 213 4.74 -20.29 -11.64
N LEU A 214 3.51 -19.89 -11.99
CA LEU A 214 2.71 -18.98 -11.15
C LEU A 214 2.36 -19.62 -9.80
N LEU A 215 2.02 -20.92 -9.77
CA LEU A 215 1.80 -21.65 -8.52
C LEU A 215 3.10 -21.75 -7.70
N TYR A 216 4.25 -21.90 -8.35
CA TYR A 216 5.55 -21.86 -7.67
C TYR A 216 5.83 -20.48 -7.05
N ILE A 217 5.58 -19.39 -7.78
CA ILE A 217 5.72 -18.03 -7.24
C ILE A 217 4.77 -17.80 -6.06
N ASN A 218 3.53 -18.27 -6.16
CA ASN A 218 2.56 -18.11 -5.08
C ASN A 218 2.97 -18.87 -3.80
N THR A 219 3.62 -20.02 -3.94
CA THR A 219 4.12 -20.81 -2.80
C THR A 219 5.44 -20.28 -2.23
N HIS A 220 6.28 -19.65 -3.06
CA HIS A 220 7.61 -19.14 -2.68
C HIS A 220 7.70 -17.62 -2.80
N GLY A 221 6.61 -16.91 -2.46
CA GLY A 221 6.46 -15.48 -2.73
C GLY A 221 7.58 -14.61 -2.16
N TYR A 222 8.11 -14.96 -0.99
CA TYR A 222 9.24 -14.26 -0.35
C TYR A 222 10.48 -14.15 -1.25
N GLN A 223 10.68 -15.09 -2.18
CA GLN A 223 11.83 -15.06 -3.08
C GLN A 223 11.69 -14.01 -4.20
N PHE A 224 10.47 -13.56 -4.50
CA PHE A 224 10.15 -12.69 -5.62
C PHE A 224 9.85 -11.24 -5.20
N VAL A 225 10.04 -10.93 -3.92
CA VAL A 225 9.94 -9.57 -3.38
C VAL A 225 11.32 -8.90 -3.44
N ASP A 226 11.36 -7.62 -3.80
CA ASP A 226 12.54 -6.77 -3.67
C ASP A 226 12.65 -6.27 -2.23
N TRP A 227 13.33 -7.07 -1.40
CA TRP A 227 13.61 -6.72 -0.01
C TRP A 227 14.73 -5.68 0.11
N PRO A 228 14.71 -4.81 1.14
CA PRO A 228 15.84 -3.90 1.42
C PRO A 228 17.12 -4.69 1.70
N ARG A 229 18.23 -4.15 1.21
CA ARG A 229 19.54 -4.83 1.20
C ARG A 229 20.52 -4.22 2.19
N LEU A 230 20.30 -2.98 2.63
CA LEU A 230 21.21 -2.26 3.52
C LEU A 230 20.98 -2.58 4.99
N VAL A 231 19.72 -2.58 5.44
CA VAL A 231 19.34 -2.88 6.82
C VAL A 231 18.47 -4.14 6.83
N SER A 232 18.82 -5.11 7.68
CA SER A 232 18.05 -6.34 7.83
C SER A 232 16.70 -6.06 8.50
N LEU A 233 15.65 -6.71 7.99
CA LEU A 233 14.32 -6.67 8.60
C LEU A 233 14.19 -7.76 9.66
N ASP A 234 13.62 -7.42 10.81
CA ASP A 234 13.51 -8.34 11.95
C ASP A 234 12.67 -9.60 11.67
N PHE A 235 11.74 -9.51 10.72
CA PHE A 235 10.83 -10.60 10.35
C PHE A 235 11.31 -11.43 9.14
N LEU A 236 12.38 -10.99 8.47
CA LEU A 236 12.90 -11.61 7.25
C LEU A 236 14.13 -12.46 7.58
N LYS A 237 13.95 -13.78 7.54
CA LYS A 237 15.01 -14.77 7.69
C LYS A 237 15.75 -14.94 6.36
N LYS A 238 17.08 -15.02 6.42
CA LYS A 238 17.94 -15.39 5.29
C LYS A 238 18.54 -16.76 5.56
N GLU A 239 18.22 -17.74 4.73
CA GLU A 239 18.72 -19.11 4.84
C GLU A 239 19.74 -19.39 3.73
N ASP A 240 20.94 -19.80 4.10
CA ASP A 240 21.96 -20.18 3.13
C ASP A 240 21.61 -21.53 2.49
N VAL A 241 21.56 -21.55 1.16
CA VAL A 241 21.36 -22.77 0.37
C VAL A 241 22.71 -23.44 0.19
N VAL A 242 22.90 -24.59 0.84
CA VAL A 242 24.14 -25.36 0.77
C VAL A 242 24.00 -26.51 -0.23
N ASP A 243 24.98 -26.66 -1.12
CA ASP A 243 25.08 -27.82 -2.00
C ASP A 243 25.37 -29.08 -1.17
N SER A 244 24.48 -30.06 -1.23
CA SER A 244 24.61 -31.32 -0.50
C SER A 244 25.84 -32.14 -0.90
N LYS A 245 26.40 -31.90 -2.09
CA LYS A 245 27.58 -32.62 -2.59
C LYS A 245 28.90 -31.96 -2.24
N THR A 246 28.94 -30.62 -2.25
CA THR A 246 30.18 -29.86 -2.07
C THR A 246 30.27 -29.14 -0.72
N GLY A 247 29.17 -29.05 0.03
CA GLY A 247 29.09 -28.28 1.27
C GLY A 247 29.24 -26.78 1.09
N LYS A 248 29.27 -26.29 -0.16
CA LYS A 248 29.44 -24.86 -0.48
C LYS A 248 28.08 -24.17 -0.49
N ILE A 249 28.07 -22.91 -0.04
CA ILE A 249 26.91 -22.03 -0.14
C ILE A 249 26.73 -21.64 -1.61
N VAL A 250 25.59 -22.01 -2.20
CA VAL A 250 25.23 -21.77 -3.61
C VAL A 250 24.29 -20.57 -3.75
N GLY A 251 23.62 -20.18 -2.67
CA GLY A 251 22.74 -19.01 -2.68
C GLY A 251 22.07 -18.77 -1.34
N VAL A 252 21.10 -17.86 -1.34
CA VAL A 252 20.31 -17.48 -0.16
C VAL A 252 18.83 -17.53 -0.51
N ASN A 253 18.03 -18.11 0.39
CA ASN A 253 16.57 -18.07 0.36
C ASN A 253 16.04 -17.12 1.44
N PHE A 254 14.92 -16.47 1.14
CA PHE A 254 14.19 -15.62 2.07
C PHE A 254 12.97 -16.33 2.65
N ASP A 255 12.81 -16.31 3.97
CA ASP A 255 11.62 -16.85 4.64
C ASP A 255 11.18 -15.97 5.80
N GLU A 256 9.98 -16.21 6.31
CA GLU A 256 9.46 -15.53 7.50
C GLU A 256 10.10 -16.12 8.76
N THR A 257 10.53 -15.27 9.69
CA THR A 257 11.05 -15.76 10.98
C THR A 257 9.95 -16.45 11.80
N ASP A 258 10.28 -17.59 12.41
CA ASP A 258 9.33 -18.40 13.22
C ASP A 258 8.67 -17.64 14.39
N ASN A 259 9.33 -16.59 14.87
CA ASN A 259 8.88 -15.79 16.01
C ASN A 259 7.99 -14.59 15.62
N PHE A 260 7.80 -14.31 14.33
CA PHE A 260 6.99 -13.20 13.88
C PHE A 260 5.50 -13.59 13.86
N LYS A 261 4.83 -13.45 15.01
CA LYS A 261 3.37 -13.56 15.07
C LYS A 261 2.73 -12.27 14.57
N VAL A 262 2.29 -12.27 13.31
CA VAL A 262 1.30 -11.29 12.86
C VAL A 262 0.01 -11.52 13.64
N PHE A 263 -0.33 -10.63 14.57
CA PHE A 263 -1.66 -10.62 15.18
C PHE A 263 -2.69 -10.50 14.05
N ASN A 264 -3.50 -11.54 13.84
CA ASN A 264 -4.46 -11.72 12.75
C ASN A 264 -3.87 -12.02 11.35
N LYS A 265 -2.98 -13.00 11.23
CA LYS A 265 -2.84 -13.70 9.94
C LYS A 265 -4.13 -14.49 9.68
N LYS A 266 -5.09 -13.90 8.96
CA LYS A 266 -6.10 -14.73 8.26
C LYS A 266 -5.30 -15.56 7.27
N LYS A 267 -5.15 -16.86 7.55
CA LYS A 267 -4.76 -17.82 6.51
C LYS A 267 -5.73 -17.61 5.35
N ASN A 268 -5.21 -17.27 4.19
CA ASN A 268 -5.96 -17.36 2.93
C ASN A 268 -6.41 -18.81 2.74
#